data_AF-A0A2E1ZRC5-F1
#
_entry.id   AF-A0A2E1ZRC5-F1
#
_cell.length_a   1.000
_cell.length_b   1.000
_cell.length_c   1.000
_cell.angle_alpha   90.00
_cell.angle_beta   90.00
_cell.angle_gamma   90.00
#
_symmetry.space_group_name_H-M   'P 1'
#
loop_
_entity.id
_entity.type
_entity.pdbx_description
1 polymer ?
#
loop_
_entity_poly.entity_id
_entity_poly.type
_entity_poly.pdbx_seq_one_letter_code
_entity_poly.pdbx_strand_id
1 'polypeptide(L)'
;MPTSILGPYFRTIVTVSVIAAALVFSFTYARNGVYVEIQPLFEWMETTWFGYVGKTWGAAFATIQAGHLIGLAVLGGCVLVSDGRLLGVVLTDVPHRIVVDRADAVFRWALATLLVTGVFMACGVAMKIYYLPVYWYKMLGLACGILFHYYVRRPLVAHELGAINPIVLKMTAIASILVWFLVAATGRWIGFSG
;
A
#
# COMPACT_ATOMS: atom_id res chain seq x y z
N MET A 1 -7.02 -30.69 -23.29
CA MET A 1 -6.79 -29.49 -22.44
C MET A 1 -5.30 -29.20 -22.47
N PRO A 2 -4.84 -28.00 -22.87
CA PRO A 2 -3.40 -27.76 -22.91
C PRO A 2 -2.89 -27.69 -21.47
N THR A 3 -2.19 -28.74 -21.05
CA THR A 3 -1.37 -28.77 -19.85
C THR A 3 -0.29 -27.71 -20.02
N SER A 4 -0.25 -26.71 -19.15
CA SER A 4 0.87 -25.78 -19.11
C SER A 4 2.17 -26.58 -18.99
N ILE A 5 3.25 -26.08 -19.59
CA ILE A 5 4.58 -26.72 -19.61
C ILE A 5 5.09 -27.05 -18.18
N LEU A 6 4.50 -26.44 -17.16
CA LEU A 6 4.87 -26.52 -15.75
C LEU A 6 3.93 -27.39 -14.89
N GLY A 7 2.99 -28.11 -15.52
CA GLY A 7 2.11 -29.07 -14.84
C GLY A 7 1.06 -28.44 -13.91
N PRO A 8 0.41 -29.24 -13.04
CA PRO A 8 -0.68 -28.78 -12.17
C PRO A 8 -0.26 -27.71 -11.15
N TYR A 9 1.04 -27.61 -10.86
CA TYR A 9 1.61 -26.76 -9.82
C TYR A 9 2.10 -25.40 -10.33
N PHE A 10 1.74 -25.00 -11.56
CA PHE A 10 2.17 -23.75 -12.17
C PHE A 10 2.08 -22.54 -11.24
N ARG A 11 0.96 -22.36 -10.53
CA ARG A 11 0.76 -21.24 -9.59
C ARG A 11 1.74 -21.26 -8.43
N THR A 12 1.99 -22.45 -7.86
CA THR A 12 2.92 -22.63 -6.74
C THR A 12 4.35 -22.38 -7.20
N ILE A 13 4.75 -22.93 -8.35
CA ILE A 13 6.07 -22.74 -8.93
C ILE A 13 6.32 -21.25 -9.20
N VAL A 14 5.38 -20.56 -9.86
CA VAL A 14 5.49 -19.12 -10.13
C VAL A 14 5.62 -18.33 -8.84
N THR A 15 4.81 -18.63 -7.82
CA THR A 15 4.86 -17.91 -6.53
C THR A 15 6.22 -18.09 -5.86
N VAL A 16 6.71 -19.33 -5.77
CA VAL A 16 8.00 -19.63 -5.17
C VAL A 16 9.13 -18.97 -5.96
N SER A 17 9.10 -19.01 -7.29
CA SER A 17 10.10 -18.35 -8.13
C SER A 17 10.10 -16.84 -7.95
N VAL A 18 8.94 -16.19 -7.86
CA VAL A 18 8.82 -14.74 -7.61
C VAL A 18 9.38 -14.38 -6.24
N ILE A 19 9.02 -15.14 -5.19
CA ILE A 19 9.54 -14.92 -3.83
C ILE A 19 11.06 -15.11 -3.81
N ALA A 20 11.58 -16.19 -4.40
CA ALA A 20 13.01 -16.44 -4.47
C ALA A 20 13.75 -15.33 -5.21
N ALA A 21 13.24 -14.88 -6.37
CA ALA A 21 13.83 -13.77 -7.10
C ALA A 21 13.81 -12.46 -6.29
N ALA A 22 12.71 -12.17 -5.60
CA ALA A 22 12.59 -10.99 -4.73
C ALA A 22 13.57 -11.04 -3.55
N LEU A 23 13.75 -12.20 -2.93
CA LEU A 23 14.74 -12.40 -1.86
C LEU A 23 16.16 -12.24 -2.38
N VAL A 24 16.50 -12.90 -3.50
CA VAL A 24 17.82 -12.77 -4.14
C VAL A 24 18.11 -11.31 -4.46
N PHE A 25 17.17 -10.58 -5.08
CA PHE A 25 17.32 -9.16 -5.34
C PHE A 25 17.54 -8.36 -4.05
N SER A 26 16.77 -8.65 -3.00
CA SER A 26 16.83 -7.94 -1.71
C SER A 26 18.15 -8.14 -0.94
N PHE A 27 18.76 -9.32 -1.07
CA PHE A 27 19.99 -9.72 -0.37
C PHE A 27 21.27 -9.60 -1.21
N THR A 28 21.16 -9.18 -2.48
CA THR A 28 22.30 -9.02 -3.39
C THR A 28 22.66 -7.54 -3.59
N TYR A 29 23.91 -7.28 -3.99
CA TYR A 29 24.38 -5.95 -4.39
C TYR A 29 23.61 -5.33 -5.57
N ALA A 30 22.84 -6.12 -6.32
CA ALA A 30 21.96 -5.63 -7.39
C ALA A 30 21.01 -4.52 -6.90
N ARG A 31 20.52 -4.63 -5.66
CA ARG A 31 19.71 -3.57 -5.03
C ARG A 31 20.46 -2.25 -4.94
N ASN A 32 21.74 -2.27 -4.58
CA ASN A 32 22.54 -1.04 -4.45
C ASN A 32 22.76 -0.37 -5.81
N GLY A 33 22.93 -1.16 -6.89
CA GLY A 33 22.99 -0.64 -8.25
C GLY A 33 21.71 0.12 -8.64
N VAL A 34 20.54 -0.51 -8.40
CA VAL A 34 19.24 0.14 -8.65
C VAL A 34 19.07 1.42 -7.83
N TYR A 35 19.50 1.44 -6.56
CA TYR A 35 19.48 2.66 -5.74
C TYR A 35 20.24 3.81 -6.41
N VAL A 36 21.45 3.56 -6.92
CA VAL A 36 22.25 4.61 -7.59
C VAL A 36 21.59 5.05 -8.89
N GLU A 37 21.05 4.11 -9.68
CA GLU A 37 20.44 4.41 -10.98
C GLU A 37 19.14 5.22 -10.88
N ILE A 38 18.40 5.11 -9.79
CA ILE A 38 17.17 5.90 -9.58
C ILE A 38 17.44 7.28 -8.97
N GLN A 39 18.65 7.57 -8.48
CA GLN A 39 18.98 8.88 -7.89
C GLN A 39 18.66 10.07 -8.82
N PRO A 40 18.98 10.04 -10.13
CA PRO A 40 18.67 11.15 -11.04
C PRO A 40 17.17 11.43 -11.15
N LEU A 41 16.31 10.42 -10.91
CA LEU A 41 14.86 10.63 -10.86
C LEU A 41 14.47 11.50 -9.67
N PHE A 42 15.05 11.28 -8.48
CA PHE A 42 14.79 12.09 -7.30
C PHE A 42 15.34 13.51 -7.45
N GLU A 43 16.51 13.66 -8.06
CA GLU A 43 17.07 14.97 -8.41
C GLU A 43 16.16 15.73 -9.39
N TRP A 44 15.62 15.03 -10.39
CA TRP A 44 14.64 15.61 -11.32
C TRP A 44 13.34 16.00 -10.62
N MET A 45 12.81 15.17 -9.72
CA MET A 45 11.58 15.46 -8.96
C MET A 45 11.67 16.80 -8.21
N GLU A 46 12.85 17.13 -7.68
CA GLU A 46 13.12 18.40 -7.00
C GLU A 46 13.10 19.64 -7.92
N THR A 47 13.32 19.44 -9.22
CA THR A 47 13.32 20.51 -10.23
C THR A 47 11.92 20.81 -10.77
N THR A 48 10.96 19.91 -10.53
CA THR A 48 9.58 20.08 -10.97
C THR A 48 8.90 21.25 -10.26
N TRP A 49 7.83 21.78 -10.86
CA TRP A 49 6.97 22.79 -10.22
C TRP A 49 6.49 22.34 -8.83
N PHE A 50 6.13 21.07 -8.66
CA PHE A 50 5.74 20.52 -7.36
C PHE A 50 6.88 20.56 -6.34
N GLY A 51 8.10 20.22 -6.77
CA GLY A 51 9.30 20.31 -5.94
C GLY A 51 9.63 21.75 -5.53
N TYR A 52 9.54 22.69 -6.47
CA TYR A 52 9.73 24.12 -6.19
C TYR A 52 8.70 24.63 -5.17
N VAL A 53 7.40 24.42 -5.43
CA VAL A 53 6.32 24.87 -4.53
C VAL A 53 6.46 24.24 -3.15
N GLY A 54 6.73 22.94 -3.08
CA GLY A 54 6.88 22.21 -1.82
C GLY A 54 8.05 22.69 -0.96
N LYS A 55 9.16 23.13 -1.59
CA LYS A 55 10.34 23.68 -0.90
C LYS A 55 10.17 25.15 -0.50
N THR A 56 9.55 25.96 -1.35
CA THR A 56 9.47 27.41 -1.15
C THR A 56 8.33 27.82 -0.23
N TRP A 57 7.18 27.14 -0.27
CA TRP A 57 5.97 27.53 0.44
C TRP A 57 5.60 26.51 1.51
N GLY A 58 6.19 26.64 2.70
CA GLY A 58 5.95 25.72 3.83
C GLY A 58 4.48 25.59 4.21
N ALA A 59 3.69 26.67 4.11
CA ALA A 59 2.24 26.62 4.33
C ALA A 59 1.52 25.72 3.32
N ALA A 60 1.87 25.80 2.04
CA ALA A 60 1.28 24.95 1.00
C ALA A 60 1.63 23.46 1.25
N PHE A 61 2.88 23.18 1.60
CA PHE A 61 3.31 21.83 1.97
C PHE A 61 2.52 21.31 3.19
N ALA A 62 2.39 22.11 4.24
CA ALA A 62 1.67 21.74 5.45
C ALA A 62 0.17 21.48 5.19
N THR A 63 -0.50 22.30 4.37
CA THR A 63 -1.89 22.09 3.99
C THR A 63 -2.09 20.79 3.21
N ILE A 64 -1.21 20.50 2.25
CA ILE A 64 -1.28 19.25 1.48
C ILE A 64 -0.99 18.04 2.38
N GLN A 65 -0.04 18.16 3.30
CA GLN A 65 0.24 17.13 4.28
C GLN A 65 -0.95 16.88 5.21
N ALA A 66 -1.65 17.92 5.66
CA ALA A 66 -2.87 17.77 6.45
C ALA A 66 -3.96 17.03 5.66
N GLY A 67 -4.17 17.39 4.39
CA GLY A 67 -5.08 16.67 3.49
C GLY A 67 -4.69 15.20 3.30
N HIS A 68 -3.39 14.92 3.16
CA HIS A 68 -2.88 13.54 3.08
C HIS A 68 -3.20 12.74 4.35
N LEU A 69 -3.02 13.33 5.54
CA LEU A 69 -3.35 12.66 6.81
C LEU A 69 -4.85 12.40 6.97
N ILE A 70 -5.70 13.32 6.51
CA ILE A 70 -7.15 13.09 6.45
C ILE A 70 -7.47 11.92 5.51
N GLY A 71 -6.86 11.89 4.33
CA GLY A 71 -6.98 10.76 3.40
C GLY A 71 -6.54 9.43 4.02
N LEU A 72 -5.48 9.45 4.83
CA LEU A 72 -4.99 8.27 5.54
C LEU A 72 -5.97 7.80 6.61
N ALA A 73 -6.55 8.73 7.36
CA ALA A 73 -7.59 8.44 8.34
C ALA A 73 -8.84 7.83 7.68
N VAL A 74 -9.27 8.36 6.54
CA VAL A 74 -10.39 7.82 5.77
C VAL A 74 -10.08 6.42 5.24
N LEU A 75 -8.90 6.22 4.65
CA LEU A 75 -8.47 4.91 4.17
C LEU A 75 -8.43 3.89 5.31
N GLY A 76 -7.78 4.24 6.42
CA GLY A 76 -7.70 3.39 7.61
C GLY A 76 -9.07 3.06 8.19
N GLY A 77 -9.98 4.04 8.24
CA GLY A 77 -11.38 3.82 8.63
C GLY A 77 -12.10 2.82 7.73
N CYS A 78 -11.91 2.90 6.41
CA CYS A 78 -12.51 1.94 5.47
C CYS A 78 -11.99 0.52 5.69
N VAL A 79 -10.67 0.38 5.93
CA VAL A 79 -10.03 -0.90 6.24
C VAL A 79 -10.61 -1.46 7.54
N LEU A 80 -10.62 -0.69 8.63
CA LEU A 80 -11.13 -1.13 9.93
C LEU A 80 -12.62 -1.50 9.90
N VAL A 81 -13.45 -0.71 9.21
CA VAL A 81 -14.90 -1.00 9.08
C VAL A 81 -15.13 -2.26 8.27
N SER A 82 -14.48 -2.39 7.10
CA SER A 82 -14.70 -3.53 6.23
C SER A 82 -14.10 -4.82 6.77
N ASP A 83 -12.87 -4.79 7.28
CA ASP A 83 -12.21 -5.96 7.85
C ASP A 83 -12.76 -6.30 9.25
N GLY A 84 -13.13 -5.30 10.06
CA GLY A 84 -13.85 -5.50 11.31
C GLY A 84 -15.20 -6.18 11.12
N ARG A 85 -15.88 -5.90 10.00
CA ARG A 85 -17.10 -6.62 9.60
C ARG A 85 -16.82 -8.07 9.23
N LEU A 86 -15.72 -8.36 8.53
CA LEU A 86 -15.30 -9.74 8.21
C LEU A 86 -14.90 -10.54 9.46
N LEU A 87 -14.38 -9.85 10.49
CA LEU A 87 -14.05 -10.44 11.79
C LEU A 87 -15.28 -10.63 12.69
N GLY A 88 -16.43 -10.06 12.35
CA GLY A 88 -17.65 -10.11 13.15
C GLY A 88 -17.65 -9.16 14.35
N VAL A 89 -16.87 -8.08 14.31
CA VAL A 89 -16.73 -7.10 15.39
C VAL A 89 -17.49 -5.80 15.10
N VAL A 90 -17.53 -5.37 13.83
CA VAL A 90 -18.07 -4.06 13.42
C VAL A 90 -19.27 -4.22 12.50
N LEU A 91 -20.31 -3.41 12.73
CA LEU A 91 -21.55 -3.34 11.92
C LEU A 91 -22.19 -4.72 11.67
N THR A 92 -22.26 -5.59 12.68
CA THR A 92 -22.73 -6.98 12.61
C THR A 92 -24.20 -7.12 12.17
N ASP A 93 -24.98 -6.06 12.29
CA ASP A 93 -26.41 -6.04 11.94
C ASP A 93 -26.70 -5.71 10.47
N VAL A 94 -25.68 -5.26 9.70
CA VAL A 94 -25.83 -4.86 8.29
C VAL A 94 -25.31 -5.96 7.35
N PRO A 95 -25.94 -6.25 6.20
CA PRO A 95 -25.42 -7.23 5.24
C PRO A 95 -23.95 -6.94 4.86
N HIS A 96 -23.08 -7.96 4.97
CA HIS A 96 -21.63 -7.82 4.79
C HIS A 96 -21.26 -7.14 3.47
N ARG A 97 -21.99 -7.47 2.39
CA ARG A 97 -21.72 -6.99 1.03
C ARG A 97 -21.92 -5.48 0.93
N ILE A 98 -22.96 -4.95 1.60
CA ILE A 98 -23.21 -3.51 1.64
C ILE A 98 -22.05 -2.79 2.33
N VAL A 99 -21.60 -3.30 3.49
CA VAL A 99 -20.50 -2.67 4.24
C VAL A 99 -19.20 -2.71 3.44
N VAL A 100 -18.84 -3.87 2.88
CA VAL A 100 -17.59 -4.03 2.13
C VAL A 100 -17.59 -3.22 0.83
N ASP A 101 -18.67 -3.26 0.04
CA ASP A 101 -18.72 -2.57 -1.26
C ASP A 101 -18.68 -1.04 -1.09
N ARG A 102 -19.36 -0.51 -0.05
CA ARG A 102 -19.33 0.93 0.26
C ARG A 102 -17.97 1.35 0.78
N ALA A 103 -17.37 0.56 1.67
CA ALA A 103 -16.01 0.82 2.16
C ALA A 103 -14.97 0.75 1.02
N ASP A 104 -15.08 -0.21 0.09
CA ASP A 104 -14.19 -0.32 -1.07
C ASP A 104 -14.31 0.91 -1.98
N ALA A 105 -15.53 1.41 -2.22
CA ALA A 105 -15.74 2.60 -3.02
C ALA A 105 -15.03 3.83 -2.43
N VAL A 106 -15.16 4.07 -1.13
CA VAL A 106 -14.48 5.17 -0.43
C VAL A 106 -12.97 4.95 -0.37
N PHE A 107 -12.54 3.71 -0.09
CA PHE A 107 -11.14 3.31 -0.05
C PHE A 107 -10.40 3.67 -1.34
N ARG A 108 -11.00 3.42 -2.52
CA ARG A 108 -10.38 3.75 -3.82
C ARG A 108 -10.10 5.25 -3.98
N TRP A 109 -11.05 6.09 -3.59
CA TRP A 109 -10.88 7.54 -3.65
C TRP A 109 -9.86 8.03 -2.60
N ALA A 110 -9.89 7.48 -1.39
CA ALA A 110 -8.91 7.81 -0.35
C ALA A 110 -7.48 7.43 -0.80
N LEU A 111 -7.32 6.24 -1.39
CA LEU A 111 -6.04 5.80 -1.94
C LEU A 111 -5.57 6.71 -3.08
N ALA A 112 -6.44 7.08 -4.02
CA ALA A 112 -6.08 8.00 -5.10
C ALA A 112 -5.60 9.35 -4.55
N THR A 113 -6.32 9.93 -3.58
CA THR A 113 -5.93 11.17 -2.90
C THR A 113 -4.57 11.03 -2.23
N LEU A 114 -4.31 9.92 -1.53
CA LEU A 114 -3.03 9.65 -0.87
C LEU A 114 -1.87 9.53 -1.85
N LEU A 115 -2.09 8.90 -3.01
CA LEU A 115 -1.07 8.78 -4.05
C LEU A 115 -0.74 10.15 -4.65
N VAL A 116 -1.74 10.94 -5.02
CA VAL A 116 -1.54 12.27 -5.62
C VAL A 116 -0.82 13.21 -4.65
N THR A 117 -1.32 13.31 -3.42
CA THR A 117 -0.70 14.15 -2.38
C THR A 117 0.66 13.62 -1.93
N GLY A 118 0.85 12.31 -1.92
CA GLY A 118 2.13 11.67 -1.61
C GLY A 118 3.21 11.97 -2.65
N VAL A 119 2.87 11.95 -3.95
CA VAL A 119 3.78 12.34 -5.03
C VAL A 119 4.17 13.81 -4.90
N PHE A 120 3.21 14.71 -4.63
CA PHE A 120 3.53 16.12 -4.38
C PHE A 120 4.54 16.28 -3.24
N MET A 121 4.28 15.64 -2.09
CA MET A 121 5.19 15.73 -0.95
C MET A 121 6.55 15.12 -1.25
N ALA A 122 6.60 14.01 -2.00
CA ALA A 122 7.85 13.38 -2.40
C ALA A 122 8.70 14.32 -3.27
N CYS A 123 8.10 15.08 -4.19
CA CYS A 123 8.84 16.08 -4.98
C CYS A 123 9.43 17.21 -4.11
N GLY A 124 8.73 17.62 -3.05
CA GLY A 124 9.18 18.69 -2.15
C GLY A 124 10.38 18.34 -1.28
N VAL A 125 10.63 17.05 -1.02
CA VAL A 125 11.73 16.58 -0.15
C VAL A 125 12.49 15.39 -0.76
N ALA A 126 12.58 15.32 -2.10
CA ALA A 126 12.94 14.11 -2.82
C ALA A 126 14.32 13.55 -2.42
N MET A 127 15.37 14.39 -2.36
CA MET A 127 16.69 13.90 -1.97
C MET A 127 16.75 13.52 -0.49
N LYS A 128 15.96 14.16 0.38
CA LYS A 128 15.87 13.78 1.79
C LYS A 128 15.28 12.37 1.95
N ILE A 129 14.21 12.06 1.22
CA ILE A 129 13.55 10.76 1.31
C ILE A 129 14.33 9.65 0.58
N TYR A 130 15.12 9.99 -0.44
CA TYR A 130 15.98 9.04 -1.14
C TYR A 130 16.98 8.36 -0.19
N TYR A 131 17.64 9.14 0.66
CA TYR A 131 18.60 8.63 1.64
C TYR A 131 17.95 8.05 2.91
N LEU A 132 16.62 8.15 3.05
CA LEU A 132 15.93 7.72 4.26
C LEU A 132 15.36 6.30 4.08
N PRO A 133 15.91 5.26 4.73
CA PRO A 133 15.47 3.87 4.52
C PRO A 133 13.98 3.65 4.85
N VAL A 134 13.46 4.40 5.81
CA VAL A 134 12.06 4.31 6.27
C VAL A 134 11.07 4.67 5.17
N TYR A 135 11.42 5.62 4.28
CA TYR A 135 10.60 5.95 3.12
C TYR A 135 10.42 4.74 2.21
N TRP A 136 11.50 4.00 1.95
CA TRP A 136 11.46 2.80 1.10
C TRP A 136 10.61 1.68 1.72
N TYR A 137 10.69 1.47 3.03
CA TYR A 137 9.79 0.54 3.72
C TYR A 137 8.32 0.94 3.60
N LYS A 138 8.01 2.24 3.67
CA LYS A 138 6.66 2.74 3.41
C LYS A 138 6.20 2.43 1.98
N MET A 139 7.06 2.66 0.98
CA MET A 139 6.73 2.41 -0.42
C MET A 139 6.53 0.92 -0.72
N LEU A 140 7.34 0.05 -0.13
CA LEU A 140 7.14 -1.40 -0.20
C LEU A 140 5.83 -1.82 0.49
N GLY A 141 5.56 -1.32 1.69
CA GLY A 141 4.31 -1.57 2.40
C GLY A 141 3.09 -1.11 1.59
N LEU A 142 3.17 0.05 0.96
CA LEU A 142 2.11 0.61 0.12
C LEU A 142 1.88 -0.28 -1.12
N ALA A 143 2.95 -0.67 -1.82
CA ALA A 143 2.85 -1.57 -2.96
C ALA A 143 2.23 -2.91 -2.55
N CYS A 144 2.71 -3.53 -1.47
CA CYS A 144 2.14 -4.76 -0.92
C CYS A 144 0.67 -4.59 -0.55
N GLY A 145 0.28 -3.48 0.09
CA GLY A 145 -1.10 -3.20 0.47
C GLY A 145 -2.03 -3.05 -0.72
N ILE A 146 -1.62 -2.34 -1.76
CA ILE A 146 -2.39 -2.18 -3.00
C ILE A 146 -2.55 -3.54 -3.69
N LEU A 147 -1.46 -4.29 -3.86
CA LEU A 147 -1.49 -5.59 -4.51
C LEU A 147 -2.36 -6.58 -3.73
N PHE A 148 -2.18 -6.64 -2.41
CA PHE A 148 -2.97 -7.51 -1.54
C PHE A 148 -4.46 -7.15 -1.59
N HIS A 149 -4.81 -5.86 -1.54
CA HIS A 149 -6.19 -5.41 -1.61
C HIS A 149 -6.87 -5.84 -2.90
N TYR A 150 -6.25 -5.57 -4.06
CA TYR A 150 -6.88 -5.81 -5.36
C TYR A 150 -6.79 -7.25 -5.87
N TYR A 151 -5.70 -7.97 -5.58
CA TYR A 151 -5.48 -9.31 -6.12
C TYR A 151 -5.83 -10.44 -5.16
N VAL A 152 -5.87 -10.18 -3.85
CA VAL A 152 -6.17 -11.23 -2.84
C VAL A 152 -7.50 -10.94 -2.16
N ARG A 153 -7.60 -9.80 -1.47
CA ARG A 153 -8.75 -9.49 -0.63
C ARG A 153 -10.03 -9.29 -1.43
N ARG A 154 -10.02 -8.39 -2.42
CA ARG A 154 -11.22 -8.03 -3.20
C ARG A 154 -11.81 -9.23 -3.97
N PRO A 155 -11.02 -10.09 -4.65
CA PRO A 155 -11.54 -11.29 -5.29
C PRO A 155 -12.07 -12.32 -4.30
N LEU A 156 -11.41 -12.48 -3.14
CA LEU A 156 -11.87 -13.40 -2.10
C LEU A 156 -13.24 -12.99 -1.57
N VAL A 157 -13.41 -11.72 -1.20
CA VAL A 157 -14.65 -11.21 -0.60
C VAL A 157 -15.79 -11.04 -1.62
N ALA A 158 -15.49 -11.09 -2.92
CA ALA A 158 -16.51 -11.10 -3.97
C ALA A 158 -17.28 -12.44 -4.06
N HIS A 159 -16.74 -13.54 -3.53
CA HIS A 159 -17.43 -14.82 -3.45
C HIS A 159 -18.40 -14.84 -2.27
N GLU A 160 -19.37 -15.76 -2.28
CA GLU A 160 -20.27 -15.94 -1.15
C GLU A 160 -19.50 -16.39 0.11
N LEU A 161 -19.60 -15.61 1.18
CA LEU A 161 -18.81 -15.85 2.40
C LEU A 161 -19.09 -17.21 3.04
N GLY A 162 -20.31 -17.75 2.87
CA GLY A 162 -20.68 -19.07 3.37
C GLY A 162 -19.93 -20.23 2.69
N ALA A 163 -19.37 -20.01 1.49
CA ALA A 163 -18.58 -21.00 0.77
C ALA A 163 -17.07 -20.93 1.10
N ILE A 164 -16.63 -19.92 1.86
CA ILE A 164 -15.22 -19.69 2.19
C ILE A 164 -14.93 -20.17 3.61
N ASN A 165 -13.76 -20.79 3.82
CA ASN A 165 -13.31 -21.15 5.15
C ASN A 165 -13.22 -19.90 6.07
N PRO A 166 -13.92 -19.88 7.22
CA PRO A 166 -13.93 -18.74 8.13
C PRO A 166 -12.53 -18.31 8.62
N ILE A 167 -11.59 -19.25 8.76
CA ILE A 167 -10.21 -18.94 9.18
C ILE A 167 -9.51 -18.12 8.10
N VAL A 168 -9.67 -18.49 6.83
CA VAL A 168 -9.05 -17.76 5.70
C VAL A 168 -9.60 -16.33 5.64
N LEU A 169 -10.89 -16.15 5.86
CA LEU A 169 -11.52 -14.84 5.87
C LEU A 169 -10.97 -13.96 7.01
N LYS A 170 -10.89 -14.52 8.23
CA LYS A 170 -10.33 -13.81 9.40
C LYS A 170 -8.85 -13.47 9.21
N MET A 171 -8.04 -14.39 8.70
CA MET A 171 -6.62 -14.15 8.44
C MET A 171 -6.41 -13.11 7.35
N THR A 172 -7.24 -13.08 6.32
CA THR A 172 -7.20 -12.05 5.27
C THR A 172 -7.52 -10.67 5.85
N ALA A 173 -8.54 -10.58 6.71
CA ALA A 173 -8.90 -9.34 7.40
C ALA A 173 -7.78 -8.83 8.31
N ILE A 174 -7.16 -9.72 9.11
CA ILE A 174 -6.02 -9.37 9.97
C ILE A 174 -4.82 -8.91 9.13
N ALA A 175 -4.47 -9.64 8.07
CA ALA A 175 -3.37 -9.29 7.19
C ALA A 175 -3.58 -7.92 6.53
N SER A 176 -4.81 -7.63 6.07
CA SER A 176 -5.20 -6.32 5.53
C SER A 176 -4.93 -5.19 6.53
N ILE A 177 -5.42 -5.33 7.76
CA ILE A 177 -5.23 -4.34 8.82
C ILE A 177 -3.75 -4.12 9.11
N LEU A 178 -2.96 -5.19 9.24
CA LEU A 178 -1.53 -5.11 9.53
C LEU A 178 -0.75 -4.39 8.42
N VAL A 179 -1.05 -4.68 7.15
CA VAL A 179 -0.36 -4.05 6.02
C VAL A 179 -0.66 -2.55 5.97
N TRP A 180 -1.92 -2.14 6.11
CA TRP A 180 -2.27 -0.72 6.11
C TRP A 180 -1.78 0.01 7.36
N PHE A 181 -1.76 -0.66 8.51
CA PHE A 181 -1.13 -0.14 9.72
C PHE A 181 0.36 0.10 9.52
N LEU A 182 1.08 -0.85 8.89
CA LEU A 182 2.51 -0.69 8.57
C LEU A 182 2.76 0.53 7.68
N VAL A 183 1.92 0.76 6.66
CA VAL A 183 2.00 1.96 5.78
C VAL A 183 1.82 3.25 6.58
N ALA A 184 0.85 3.28 7.49
CA ALA A 184 0.60 4.44 8.34
C ALA A 184 1.74 4.67 9.35
N ALA A 185 2.20 3.61 10.02
CA ALA A 185 3.27 3.66 11.02
C ALA A 185 4.60 4.12 10.42
N THR A 186 5.02 3.54 9.29
CA THR A 186 6.22 3.97 8.55
C THR A 186 6.08 5.40 8.04
N GLY A 187 4.88 5.82 7.63
CA GLY A 187 4.57 7.21 7.29
C GLY A 187 4.84 8.19 8.43
N ARG A 188 4.39 7.87 9.65
CA ARG A 188 4.66 8.73 10.82
C ARG A 188 6.14 8.72 11.20
N TRP A 189 6.80 7.58 11.05
CA TRP A 189 8.21 7.38 11.38
C TRP A 189 9.14 8.25 10.52
N ILE A 190 8.80 8.51 9.25
CA ILE A 190 9.57 9.43 8.38
C ILE A 190 9.79 10.80 9.06
N GLY A 191 8.80 11.29 9.80
CA GLY A 191 8.90 12.57 10.53
C GLY A 191 9.70 12.52 11.83
N PHE A 192 10.17 11.34 12.25
CA PHE A 192 11.01 11.14 13.44
C PHE A 192 12.42 10.63 13.12
N SER A 193 12.65 10.15 11.90
CA SER A 193 13.90 9.49 11.51
C SER A 193 14.90 10.37 10.76
N GLY A 194 14.76 11.70 10.84
CA GLY A 194 15.72 12.62 10.20
C GLY A 194 15.48 14.06 10.55
#